data_AF-A0A6G5AGW7-F1
#
_entry.id   AF-A0A6G5AGW7-F1
#
_cell.length_a   1.000
_cell.length_b   1.000
_cell.length_c   1.000
_cell.angle_alpha   90.00
_cell.angle_beta   90.00
_cell.angle_gamma   90.00
#
_symmetry.space_group_name_H-M   'P 1'
#
loop_
_entity.id
_entity.type
_entity.pdbx_description
1 polymer ?
#
loop_
_entity_poly.entity_id
_entity_poly.type
_entity_poly.pdbx_seq_one_letter_code
_entity_poly.pdbx_strand_id
1 'polypeptide(L)'
;AVDVVMQFAIHRLGFAPENIIVYAWSIGAYCATWAAMNYPDIKGLILDATFDDVLPLAASKMPPSWEPIVKRTIRGYLNLNNLEQLNRFGGPVLMYRRTRDEIISTQESAQIVSNRGNDLLIGFLKHRFPRLVTEETLWALRDWLSGDRGHQMVLWNEGGVDEDACMERLAAYIRENGQSFPMLIGDDLNVDVKIQLILFLARKHMVDFNSTHCTPLPSGLFQAPWDLIQAADPNGRGADGFCRVSADMCGPPPTGDCALKKACAGATTAERT
;
A
#
# COMPACT_ATOMS: atom_id res chain seq x y z
N ALA A 1 -7.33 -13.62 11.92
CA ALA A 1 -8.52 -12.77 11.68
C ALA A 1 -8.66 -12.42 10.21
N VAL A 2 -7.68 -11.74 9.59
CA VAL A 2 -7.73 -11.39 8.16
C VAL A 2 -7.91 -12.59 7.22
N ASP A 3 -7.29 -13.73 7.54
CA ASP A 3 -7.48 -15.00 6.81
C ASP A 3 -8.96 -15.39 6.68
N VAL A 4 -9.71 -15.34 7.79
CA VAL A 4 -11.15 -15.65 7.78
C VAL A 4 -11.93 -14.69 6.87
N VAL A 5 -11.55 -13.42 6.82
CA VAL A 5 -12.17 -12.43 5.93
C VAL A 5 -11.90 -12.78 4.46
N MET A 6 -10.66 -13.13 4.13
CA MET A 6 -10.28 -13.55 2.77
C MET A 6 -11.01 -14.84 2.38
N GLN A 7 -11.02 -15.86 3.23
CA GLN A 7 -11.73 -17.12 3.01
C GLN A 7 -13.24 -16.89 2.84
N PHE A 8 -13.84 -15.99 3.61
CA PHE A 8 -15.25 -15.63 3.47
C PHE A 8 -15.52 -14.93 2.13
N ALA A 9 -14.70 -13.95 1.75
CA ALA A 9 -14.82 -13.25 0.47
C ALA A 9 -14.72 -14.21 -0.73
N ILE A 10 -13.75 -15.13 -0.69
CA ILE A 10 -13.50 -16.07 -1.78
C ILE A 10 -14.58 -17.16 -1.82
N HIS A 11 -14.84 -17.84 -0.70
CA HIS A 11 -15.64 -19.07 -0.71
C HIS A 11 -17.12 -18.87 -0.39
N ARG A 12 -17.51 -17.75 0.23
CA ARG A 12 -18.92 -17.45 0.55
C ARG A 12 -19.50 -16.37 -0.32
N LEU A 13 -18.74 -15.31 -0.61
CA LEU A 13 -19.20 -14.25 -1.50
C LEU A 13 -18.85 -14.53 -2.98
N GLY A 14 -17.92 -15.45 -3.25
CA GLY A 14 -17.59 -15.88 -4.60
C GLY A 14 -16.68 -14.93 -5.37
N PHE A 15 -15.97 -14.02 -4.69
CA PHE A 15 -15.00 -13.14 -5.35
C PHE A 15 -13.74 -13.94 -5.70
N ALA A 16 -13.39 -13.95 -6.99
CA ALA A 16 -12.10 -14.46 -7.42
C ALA A 16 -10.97 -13.57 -6.86
N PRO A 17 -9.84 -14.12 -6.36
CA PRO A 17 -8.75 -13.33 -5.78
C PRO A 17 -8.31 -12.14 -6.64
N GLU A 18 -8.20 -12.33 -7.95
CA GLU A 18 -7.81 -11.32 -8.95
C GLU A 18 -8.80 -10.14 -9.07
N ASN A 19 -9.96 -10.23 -8.41
CA ASN A 19 -10.95 -9.16 -8.29
C ASN A 19 -10.98 -8.51 -6.90
N ILE A 20 -10.07 -8.88 -6.00
CA ILE A 20 -9.99 -8.37 -4.64
C ILE A 20 -8.85 -7.36 -4.52
N ILE A 21 -9.16 -6.16 -4.06
CA ILE A 21 -8.16 -5.18 -3.59
C ILE A 21 -8.24 -5.15 -2.07
N VAL A 22 -7.08 -5.32 -1.41
CA VAL A 22 -6.98 -5.18 0.04
C VAL A 22 -6.55 -3.76 0.35
N TYR A 23 -7.40 -3.01 1.05
CA TYR A 23 -7.09 -1.68 1.57
C TYR A 23 -6.81 -1.77 3.06
N ALA A 24 -5.73 -1.11 3.50
CA ALA A 24 -5.43 -0.96 4.91
C ALA A 24 -4.94 0.44 5.24
N TRP A 25 -5.22 0.83 6.47
CA TRP A 25 -4.85 2.11 7.04
C TRP A 25 -4.09 1.90 8.34
N SER A 26 -2.99 2.63 8.52
CA SER A 26 -2.21 2.62 9.76
C SER A 26 -1.75 1.21 10.14
N ILE A 27 -1.94 0.80 11.39
CA ILE A 27 -1.61 -0.53 11.92
C ILE A 27 -2.28 -1.68 11.16
N GLY A 28 -3.40 -1.42 10.46
CA GLY A 28 -4.09 -2.41 9.64
C GLY A 28 -3.20 -2.98 8.52
N ALA A 29 -2.14 -2.25 8.13
CA ALA A 29 -1.21 -2.71 7.11
C ALA A 29 -0.58 -4.05 7.47
N TYR A 30 -0.28 -4.33 8.74
CA TYR A 30 0.30 -5.61 9.15
C TYR A 30 -0.60 -6.80 8.80
N CYS A 31 -1.92 -6.64 8.97
CA CYS A 31 -2.87 -7.66 8.55
C CYS A 31 -2.96 -7.75 7.02
N ALA A 32 -2.91 -6.61 6.33
CA ALA A 32 -3.06 -6.56 4.88
C ALA A 32 -1.83 -7.07 4.13
N THR A 33 -0.62 -6.77 4.59
CA THR A 33 0.62 -7.34 4.05
C THR A 33 0.71 -8.84 4.33
N TRP A 34 0.21 -9.30 5.49
CA TRP A 34 0.06 -10.72 5.75
C TRP A 34 -0.92 -11.37 4.77
N ALA A 35 -2.06 -10.74 4.49
CA ALA A 35 -3.01 -11.24 3.49
C ALA A 35 -2.36 -11.28 2.10
N ALA A 36 -1.72 -10.20 1.67
CA ALA A 36 -1.09 -10.12 0.36
C ALA A 36 -0.01 -11.20 0.15
N MET A 37 0.82 -11.49 1.17
CA MET A 37 1.84 -12.55 1.03
C MET A 37 1.29 -13.98 1.03
N ASN A 38 0.06 -14.21 1.53
CA ASN A 38 -0.58 -15.54 1.56
C ASN A 38 -1.63 -15.73 0.46
N TYR A 39 -2.11 -14.63 -0.12
CA TYR A 39 -3.02 -14.59 -1.25
C TYR A 39 -2.37 -13.76 -2.37
N PRO A 40 -1.31 -14.28 -3.03
CA PRO A 40 -0.51 -13.50 -3.97
C PRO A 40 -1.27 -13.10 -5.24
N ASP A 41 -2.40 -13.76 -5.53
CA ASP A 41 -3.22 -13.52 -6.72
C ASP A 41 -4.23 -12.37 -6.54
N ILE A 42 -4.20 -11.65 -5.41
CA ILE A 42 -5.07 -10.47 -5.23
C ILE A 42 -4.77 -9.40 -6.30
N LYS A 43 -5.81 -8.66 -6.71
CA LYS A 43 -5.68 -7.56 -7.67
C LYS A 43 -4.66 -6.51 -7.27
N GLY A 44 -4.55 -6.26 -5.96
CA GLY A 44 -3.55 -5.34 -5.44
C GLY A 44 -3.75 -4.99 -3.97
N LEU A 45 -2.75 -4.30 -3.44
CA LEU A 45 -2.67 -3.86 -2.07
C LEU A 45 -2.58 -2.33 -2.01
N ILE A 46 -3.45 -1.71 -1.21
CA ILE A 46 -3.42 -0.27 -0.93
C ILE A 46 -3.07 -0.06 0.54
N LEU A 47 -2.02 0.71 0.79
CA LEU A 47 -1.50 1.03 2.12
C LEU A 47 -1.60 2.53 2.37
N ASP A 48 -2.53 2.96 3.20
CA ASP A 48 -2.69 4.36 3.60
C ASP A 48 -2.05 4.61 4.98
N ALA A 49 -1.21 5.65 5.06
CA ALA A 49 -0.66 6.17 6.31
C ALA A 49 -0.10 5.09 7.24
N THR A 50 0.82 4.30 6.71
CA THR A 50 1.43 3.19 7.43
C THR A 50 2.95 3.26 7.42
N PHE A 51 3.57 2.27 8.03
CA PHE A 51 5.00 2.20 8.32
C PHE A 51 5.62 0.92 7.78
N ASP A 52 6.94 0.89 7.71
CA ASP A 52 7.74 -0.30 7.42
C ASP A 52 7.86 -1.23 8.62
N ASP A 53 8.18 -0.67 9.79
CA ASP A 53 8.43 -1.37 11.05
C ASP A 53 7.94 -0.49 12.21
N VAL A 54 7.30 -1.10 13.20
CA VAL A 54 6.80 -0.37 14.38
C VAL A 54 7.92 0.03 15.34
N LEU A 55 9.08 -0.64 15.32
CA LEU A 55 10.15 -0.36 16.29
C LEU A 55 10.60 1.11 16.28
N PRO A 56 10.91 1.75 15.13
CA PRO A 56 11.32 3.15 15.11
C PRO A 56 10.24 4.10 15.62
N LEU A 57 8.97 3.82 15.36
CA LEU A 57 7.83 4.58 15.91
C LEU A 57 7.75 4.45 17.42
N ALA A 58 7.87 3.22 17.95
CA ALA A 58 7.82 2.98 19.38
C ALA A 58 9.00 3.64 20.10
N ALA A 59 10.21 3.54 19.52
CA ALA A 59 11.41 4.15 20.08
C ALA A 59 11.32 5.68 20.11
N SER A 60 10.75 6.31 19.06
CA SER A 60 10.66 7.77 18.98
C SER A 60 9.68 8.39 19.99
N LYS A 61 8.80 7.60 20.61
CA LYS A 61 7.85 8.06 21.64
C LYS A 61 8.33 7.81 23.06
N MET A 62 9.53 7.26 23.24
CA MET A 62 10.10 6.87 24.53
C MET A 62 11.39 7.64 24.81
N PRO A 63 11.78 7.81 26.09
CA PRO A 63 13.09 8.37 26.43
C PRO A 63 14.22 7.55 25.78
N PRO A 64 15.30 8.17 25.26
CA PRO A 64 16.41 7.44 24.63
C PRO A 64 17.03 6.36 25.53
N SER A 65 17.06 6.57 26.84
CA SER A 65 17.56 5.59 27.81
C SER A 65 16.75 4.28 27.87
N TRP A 66 15.53 4.26 27.31
CA TRP A 66 14.65 3.09 27.29
C TRP A 66 14.76 2.27 26.00
N GLU A 67 15.57 2.71 25.03
CA GLU A 67 15.72 2.04 23.73
C GLU A 67 15.96 0.52 23.85
N PRO A 68 16.85 0.00 24.74
CA PRO A 68 17.08 -1.45 24.85
C PRO A 68 15.82 -2.23 25.28
N ILE A 69 15.02 -1.65 26.19
CA ILE A 69 13.79 -2.25 26.70
C ILE A 69 12.72 -2.23 25.60
N VAL A 70 12.53 -1.09 24.93
CA VAL A 70 11.59 -0.94 23.82
C VAL A 70 11.91 -1.95 22.73
N LYS A 71 13.17 -2.02 22.31
CA LYS A 71 13.64 -2.98 21.29
C LYS A 71 13.34 -4.42 21.67
N ARG A 72 13.66 -4.82 22.91
CA ARG A 72 13.38 -6.18 23.40
C ARG A 72 11.89 -6.50 23.42
N THR A 73 11.06 -5.57 23.90
CA THR A 73 9.61 -5.76 23.98
C THR A 73 8.98 -5.86 22.59
N ILE A 74 9.31 -4.93 21.68
CA ILE A 74 8.77 -4.93 20.32
C ILE A 74 9.20 -6.21 19.58
N ARG A 75 10.48 -6.55 19.58
CA ARG A 75 10.96 -7.74 18.87
C ARG A 75 10.47 -9.05 19.48
N GLY A 76 10.24 -9.09 20.79
CA GLY A 76 9.75 -10.28 21.48
C GLY A 76 8.24 -10.51 21.35
N TYR A 77 7.44 -9.45 21.28
CA TYR A 77 6.00 -9.55 21.50
C TYR A 77 5.12 -8.79 20.49
N LEU A 78 5.65 -7.79 19.79
CA LEU A 78 4.89 -6.89 18.91
C LEU A 78 5.67 -6.56 17.63
N ASN A 79 6.25 -7.58 16.99
CA ASN A 79 7.10 -7.39 15.81
C ASN A 79 6.27 -7.10 14.54
N LEU A 80 5.68 -5.91 14.48
CA LEU A 80 4.91 -5.45 13.33
C LEU A 80 5.87 -4.94 12.25
N ASN A 81 6.33 -5.87 11.41
CA ASN A 81 7.22 -5.60 10.28
C ASN A 81 6.46 -5.77 8.96
N ASN A 82 5.87 -4.67 8.50
CA ASN A 82 5.07 -4.65 7.28
C ASN A 82 5.95 -4.83 6.05
N LEU A 83 7.16 -4.25 6.05
CA LEU A 83 8.10 -4.34 4.93
C LEU A 83 8.54 -5.79 4.66
N GLU A 84 8.84 -6.56 5.71
CA GLU A 84 9.21 -7.98 5.59
C GLU A 84 8.10 -8.82 4.95
N GLN A 85 6.84 -8.58 5.34
CA GLN A 85 5.70 -9.25 4.74
C GLN A 85 5.44 -8.75 3.31
N LEU A 86 5.52 -7.44 3.08
CA LEU A 86 5.29 -6.81 1.79
C LEU A 86 6.28 -7.30 0.73
N ASN A 87 7.55 -7.52 1.09
CA ASN A 87 8.58 -8.04 0.19
C ASN A 87 8.27 -9.46 -0.31
N ARG A 88 7.35 -10.18 0.32
CA ARG A 88 6.90 -11.51 -0.12
C ARG A 88 5.69 -11.44 -1.06
N PHE A 89 5.17 -10.25 -1.34
CA PHE A 89 4.07 -10.02 -2.26
C PHE A 89 4.59 -9.44 -3.58
N GLY A 90 4.42 -10.20 -4.67
CA GLY A 90 4.84 -9.82 -6.03
C GLY A 90 3.83 -8.94 -6.78
N GLY A 91 2.60 -8.78 -6.27
CA GLY A 91 1.53 -8.09 -6.99
C GLY A 91 1.57 -6.55 -6.91
N PRO A 92 0.55 -5.86 -7.46
CA PRO A 92 0.47 -4.40 -7.49
C PRO A 92 0.32 -3.77 -6.09
N VAL A 93 1.06 -2.69 -5.81
CA VAL A 93 1.04 -1.99 -4.50
C VAL A 93 0.94 -0.48 -4.69
N LEU A 94 0.07 0.17 -3.93
CA LEU A 94 -0.07 1.62 -3.87
C LEU A 94 0.00 2.09 -2.42
N MET A 95 0.77 3.14 -2.18
CA MET A 95 0.96 3.75 -0.87
C MET A 95 0.42 5.18 -0.88
N TYR A 96 -0.39 5.53 0.13
CA TYR A 96 -0.72 6.93 0.41
C TYR A 96 0.12 7.42 1.57
N ARG A 97 0.94 8.42 1.31
CA ARG A 97 1.74 9.10 2.33
C ARG A 97 1.03 10.37 2.77
N ARG A 98 0.77 10.49 4.06
CA ARG A 98 0.18 11.69 4.65
C ARG A 98 1.25 12.70 4.99
N THR A 99 1.19 13.88 4.37
CA THR A 99 2.26 14.88 4.50
C THR A 99 2.25 15.61 5.85
N ARG A 100 1.15 15.50 6.62
CA ARG A 100 1.00 16.07 7.97
C ARG A 100 0.75 15.00 9.04
N ASP A 101 1.26 13.79 8.83
CA ASP A 101 1.03 12.65 9.72
C ASP A 101 1.83 12.79 11.02
N GLU A 102 1.13 12.92 12.14
CA GLU A 102 1.68 13.07 13.48
C GLU A 102 1.97 11.73 14.20
N ILE A 103 1.44 10.62 13.66
CA ILE A 103 1.50 9.28 14.27
C ILE A 103 2.62 8.46 13.64
N ILE A 104 2.73 8.48 12.32
CA ILE A 104 3.62 7.65 11.51
C ILE A 104 4.94 8.36 11.20
N SER A 105 5.10 9.58 11.70
CA SER A 105 6.35 10.33 11.65
C SER A 105 7.10 10.22 12.97
N THR A 106 8.43 10.02 12.91
CA THR A 106 9.26 9.93 14.12
C THR A 106 9.71 11.29 14.66
N GLN A 107 9.56 12.37 13.88
CA GLN A 107 9.93 13.73 14.27
C GLN A 107 8.80 14.72 13.96
N GLU A 108 8.34 15.45 14.98
CA GLU A 108 7.23 16.40 14.84
C GLU A 108 7.58 17.63 14.00
N SER A 109 8.81 18.13 14.08
CA SER A 109 9.28 19.28 13.29
C SER A 109 9.63 18.93 11.84
N ALA A 110 9.66 17.64 11.49
CA ALA A 110 10.10 17.13 10.19
C ALA A 110 9.22 15.96 9.76
N GLN A 111 7.90 16.14 9.79
CA GLN A 111 6.92 15.07 9.54
C GLN A 111 7.15 14.37 8.19
N ILE A 112 7.26 15.12 7.09
CA ILE A 112 7.48 14.52 5.76
C ILE A 112 8.74 13.67 5.72
N VAL A 113 9.87 14.23 6.16
CA VAL A 113 11.18 13.56 6.10
C VAL A 113 11.20 12.31 6.98
N SER A 114 10.57 12.38 8.16
CA SER A 114 10.57 11.32 9.17
C SER A 114 9.39 10.36 9.09
N ASN A 115 8.54 10.49 8.06
CA ASN A 115 7.39 9.62 7.83
C ASN A 115 7.87 8.20 7.48
N ARG A 116 7.43 7.19 8.24
CA ARG A 116 7.83 5.79 8.04
C ARG A 116 7.31 5.17 6.74
N GLY A 117 6.37 5.81 6.06
CA GLY A 117 6.02 5.48 4.68
C GLY A 117 7.20 5.64 3.71
N ASN A 118 8.13 6.54 4.00
CA ASN A 118 9.36 6.73 3.21
C ASN A 118 10.25 5.48 3.28
N ASP A 119 10.54 5.00 4.48
CA ASP A 119 11.33 3.80 4.71
C ASP A 119 10.66 2.56 4.09
N LEU A 120 9.31 2.51 4.13
CA LEU A 120 8.54 1.44 3.50
C LEU A 120 8.74 1.43 1.98
N LEU A 121 8.61 2.59 1.32
CA LEU A 121 8.82 2.68 -0.13
C LEU A 121 10.28 2.38 -0.51
N ILE A 122 11.25 2.91 0.22
CA ILE A 122 12.67 2.65 -0.01
C ILE A 122 12.95 1.15 0.09
N GLY A 123 12.51 0.51 1.17
CA GLY A 123 12.70 -0.92 1.38
C GLY A 123 12.03 -1.76 0.29
N PHE A 124 10.82 -1.39 -0.09
CA PHE A 124 10.05 -2.04 -1.15
C PHE A 124 10.74 -1.95 -2.52
N LEU A 125 11.15 -0.75 -2.93
CA LEU A 125 11.87 -0.55 -4.19
C LEU A 125 13.25 -1.20 -4.18
N LYS A 126 13.96 -1.18 -3.04
CA LYS A 126 15.24 -1.88 -2.88
C LYS A 126 15.08 -3.39 -3.00
N HIS A 127 13.98 -3.95 -2.53
CA HIS A 127 13.68 -5.38 -2.71
C HIS A 127 13.32 -5.71 -4.16
N ARG A 128 12.46 -4.91 -4.81
CA ARG A 128 12.02 -5.19 -6.18
C ARG A 128 13.05 -4.88 -7.25
N PHE A 129 13.87 -3.85 -7.06
CA PHE A 129 14.83 -3.32 -8.03
C PHE A 129 16.21 -3.06 -7.38
N PRO A 130 16.89 -4.09 -6.86
CA PRO A 130 18.11 -3.93 -6.07
C PRO A 130 19.29 -3.32 -6.83
N ARG A 131 19.29 -3.38 -8.17
CA ARG A 131 20.31 -2.76 -9.03
C ARG A 131 20.01 -1.30 -9.40
N LEU A 132 18.79 -0.84 -9.13
CA LEU A 132 18.42 0.57 -9.22
C LEU A 132 18.66 1.28 -7.89
N VAL A 133 18.17 0.73 -6.77
CA VAL A 133 18.31 1.35 -5.44
C VAL A 133 19.60 0.89 -4.76
N THR A 134 20.72 1.51 -5.13
CA THR A 134 22.07 1.24 -4.62
C THR A 134 22.54 2.37 -3.72
N GLU A 135 23.72 2.23 -3.10
CA GLU A 135 24.32 3.31 -2.31
C GLU A 135 24.60 4.59 -3.14
N GLU A 136 24.79 4.45 -4.46
CA GLU A 136 25.06 5.55 -5.38
C GLU A 136 23.79 6.36 -5.75
N THR A 137 22.61 5.75 -5.65
CA THR A 137 21.34 6.34 -6.13
C THR A 137 20.33 6.56 -5.02
N LEU A 138 20.51 5.93 -3.85
CA LEU A 138 19.60 6.03 -2.70
C LEU A 138 19.39 7.47 -2.23
N TRP A 139 20.40 8.34 -2.39
CA TRP A 139 20.28 9.76 -2.04
C TRP A 139 19.17 10.45 -2.84
N ALA A 140 19.01 10.14 -4.13
CA ALA A 140 18.00 10.77 -4.99
C ALA A 140 16.58 10.37 -4.55
N LEU A 141 16.39 9.09 -4.19
CA LEU A 141 15.11 8.63 -3.65
C LEU A 141 14.79 9.27 -2.30
N ARG A 142 15.78 9.38 -1.41
CA ARG A 142 15.62 10.04 -0.11
C ARG A 142 15.32 11.53 -0.28
N ASP A 143 15.98 12.20 -1.21
CA ASP A 143 15.73 13.61 -1.49
C ASP A 143 14.31 13.82 -2.02
N TRP A 144 13.86 12.98 -2.96
CA TRP A 144 12.48 12.99 -3.46
C TRP A 144 11.45 12.76 -2.34
N LEU A 145 11.74 11.86 -1.41
CA LEU A 145 10.91 11.60 -0.23
C LEU A 145 11.03 12.68 0.86
N SER A 146 12.01 13.58 0.80
CA SER A 146 12.22 14.58 1.85
C SER A 146 11.23 15.75 1.79
N GLY A 147 10.59 15.96 0.64
CA GLY A 147 9.67 17.06 0.40
C GLY A 147 8.27 16.61 -0.03
N ASP A 148 7.41 17.61 -0.23
CA ASP A 148 6.05 17.43 -0.74
C ASP A 148 6.02 17.31 -2.27
N ARG A 149 4.81 17.28 -2.84
CA ARG A 149 4.59 17.20 -4.29
C ARG A 149 5.33 18.30 -5.09
N GLY A 150 5.51 19.48 -4.53
CA GLY A 150 6.24 20.57 -5.20
C GLY A 150 7.72 20.21 -5.36
N HIS A 151 8.36 19.82 -4.27
CA HIS A 151 9.76 19.35 -4.25
C HIS A 151 9.96 18.13 -5.16
N GLN A 152 9.06 17.15 -5.05
CA GLN A 152 9.06 15.96 -5.90
C GLN A 152 9.01 16.28 -7.39
N MET A 153 8.26 17.31 -7.78
CA MET A 153 8.15 17.75 -9.18
C MET A 153 9.42 18.47 -9.67
N VAL A 154 10.08 19.24 -8.79
CA VAL A 154 11.37 19.87 -9.12
C VAL A 154 12.39 18.78 -9.45
N LEU A 155 12.57 17.80 -8.56
CA LEU A 155 13.51 16.70 -8.78
C LEU A 155 13.13 15.82 -9.98
N TRP A 156 11.84 15.63 -10.23
CA TRP A 156 11.35 14.95 -11.44
C TRP A 156 11.81 15.65 -12.72
N ASN A 157 11.67 16.97 -12.78
CA ASN A 157 12.04 17.76 -13.94
C ASN A 157 13.56 17.88 -14.09
N GLU A 158 14.29 18.11 -12.99
CA GLU A 158 15.75 18.20 -12.98
C GLU A 158 16.40 16.86 -13.36
N GLY A 159 15.83 15.74 -12.92
CA GLY A 159 16.26 14.40 -13.32
C GLY A 159 15.92 14.06 -14.77
N GLY A 160 15.13 14.88 -15.47
CA GLY A 160 14.71 14.63 -16.84
C GLY A 160 13.90 13.35 -17.00
N VAL A 161 13.00 13.05 -16.05
CA VAL A 161 12.24 11.80 -16.06
C VAL A 161 11.19 11.81 -17.17
N ASP A 162 11.42 10.96 -18.17
CA ASP A 162 10.47 10.66 -19.24
C ASP A 162 9.74 9.35 -18.92
N GLU A 163 8.40 9.42 -18.76
CA GLU A 163 7.60 8.26 -18.37
C GLU A 163 7.61 7.15 -19.43
N ASP A 164 7.55 7.50 -20.70
CA ASP A 164 7.47 6.54 -21.81
C ASP A 164 8.80 5.81 -21.96
N ALA A 165 9.93 6.52 -21.89
CA ALA A 165 11.25 5.92 -21.91
C ALA A 165 11.51 5.02 -20.69
N CYS A 166 11.03 5.41 -19.49
CA CYS A 166 11.11 4.55 -18.31
C CYS A 166 10.32 3.27 -18.50
N MET A 167 9.09 3.37 -19.01
CA MET A 167 8.23 2.22 -19.28
C MET A 167 8.80 1.31 -20.37
N GLU A 168 9.32 1.86 -21.45
CA GLU A 168 9.93 1.09 -22.54
C GLU A 168 11.11 0.27 -22.01
N ARG A 169 11.96 0.85 -21.16
CA ARG A 169 13.10 0.16 -20.54
C ARG A 169 12.65 -0.97 -19.62
N LEU A 170 11.67 -0.73 -18.76
CA LEU A 170 11.12 -1.75 -17.86
C LEU A 170 10.47 -2.89 -18.66
N ALA A 171 9.69 -2.56 -19.70
CA ALA A 171 9.05 -3.56 -20.56
C ALA A 171 10.08 -4.37 -21.36
N ALA A 172 11.12 -3.74 -21.91
CA ALA A 172 12.22 -4.42 -22.57
C ALA A 172 12.91 -5.41 -21.63
N TYR A 173 13.26 -4.97 -20.42
CA TYR A 173 13.87 -5.84 -19.41
C TYR A 173 12.97 -7.03 -19.06
N ILE A 174 11.67 -6.79 -18.85
CA ILE A 174 10.69 -7.84 -18.53
C ILE A 174 10.58 -8.88 -19.65
N ARG A 175 10.58 -8.46 -20.92
CA ARG A 175 10.53 -9.39 -22.06
C ARG A 175 11.75 -10.29 -22.14
N GLU A 176 12.92 -9.78 -21.77
CA GLU A 176 14.19 -10.50 -21.88
C GLU A 176 14.49 -11.36 -20.65
N ASN A 177 14.11 -10.90 -19.44
CA ASN A 177 14.54 -11.49 -18.17
C ASN A 177 13.39 -12.09 -17.35
N GLY A 178 12.14 -11.84 -17.74
CA GLY A 178 10.95 -12.30 -17.03
C GLY A 178 10.34 -11.27 -16.07
N GLN A 179 9.24 -11.66 -15.45
CA GLN A 179 8.34 -10.79 -14.68
C GLN A 179 8.53 -10.90 -13.16
N SER A 180 9.41 -11.77 -12.69
CA SER A 180 9.59 -12.04 -11.25
C SER A 180 10.46 -11.00 -10.58
N PHE A 181 10.07 -10.59 -9.37
CA PHE A 181 10.94 -9.84 -8.47
C PHE A 181 11.90 -10.79 -7.70
N PRO A 182 13.13 -10.36 -7.38
CA PRO A 182 13.73 -9.08 -7.74
C PRO A 182 14.12 -8.96 -9.22
N MET A 183 13.88 -7.81 -9.82
CA MET A 183 14.36 -7.46 -11.17
C MET A 183 15.74 -6.83 -11.07
N LEU A 184 16.73 -7.41 -11.73
CA LEU A 184 18.14 -6.97 -11.69
C LEU A 184 18.46 -5.88 -12.74
N ILE A 185 17.44 -5.15 -13.22
CA ILE A 185 17.63 -4.01 -14.12
C ILE A 185 18.52 -2.95 -13.46
N GLY A 186 19.59 -2.55 -14.12
CA GLY A 186 20.47 -1.48 -13.64
C GLY A 186 21.97 -1.76 -13.79
N ASP A 187 22.42 -3.00 -13.94
CA ASP A 187 23.87 -3.29 -13.96
C ASP A 187 24.59 -2.56 -15.11
N ASP A 188 23.96 -2.42 -16.28
CA ASP A 188 24.51 -1.71 -17.45
C ASP A 188 24.02 -0.27 -17.61
N LEU A 189 23.23 0.24 -16.65
CA LEU A 189 22.67 1.59 -16.72
C LEU A 189 23.60 2.59 -16.03
N ASN A 190 23.75 3.78 -16.63
CA ASN A 190 24.40 4.89 -15.96
C ASN A 190 23.55 5.41 -14.79
N VAL A 191 24.16 6.21 -13.93
CA VAL A 191 23.53 6.73 -12.70
C VAL A 191 22.30 7.57 -13.00
N ASP A 192 22.34 8.42 -14.01
CA ASP A 192 21.23 9.32 -14.36
C ASP A 192 19.98 8.53 -14.77
N VAL A 193 20.15 7.49 -15.60
CA VAL A 193 19.03 6.61 -16.01
C VAL A 193 18.51 5.81 -14.81
N LYS A 194 19.37 5.37 -13.89
CA LYS A 194 18.92 4.73 -12.65
C LYS A 194 18.08 5.68 -11.82
N ILE A 195 18.52 6.93 -11.65
CA ILE A 195 17.78 7.96 -10.93
C ILE A 195 16.41 8.18 -11.59
N GLN A 196 16.35 8.30 -12.92
CA GLN A 196 15.09 8.46 -13.65
C GLN A 196 14.11 7.32 -13.36
N LEU A 197 14.57 6.07 -13.46
CA LEU A 197 13.74 4.90 -13.17
C LEU A 197 13.28 4.86 -11.71
N ILE A 198 14.14 5.21 -10.75
CA ILE A 198 13.79 5.24 -9.32
C ILE A 198 12.71 6.29 -9.05
N LEU A 199 12.85 7.50 -9.57
CA LEU A 199 11.86 8.57 -9.41
C LEU A 199 10.54 8.20 -10.07
N PHE A 200 10.60 7.61 -11.26
CA PHE A 200 9.45 7.05 -11.96
C PHE A 200 8.70 6.01 -11.11
N LEU A 201 9.42 5.00 -10.61
CA LEU A 201 8.85 3.92 -9.78
C LEU A 201 8.29 4.46 -8.46
N ALA A 202 8.99 5.40 -7.81
CA ALA A 202 8.51 6.04 -6.59
C ALA A 202 7.16 6.72 -6.80
N ARG A 203 7.02 7.49 -7.89
CA ARG A 203 5.76 8.16 -8.24
C ARG A 203 4.63 7.19 -8.61
N LYS A 204 4.93 6.04 -9.21
CA LYS A 204 3.89 5.02 -9.52
C LYS A 204 3.38 4.31 -8.26
N HIS A 205 4.21 4.20 -7.22
CA HIS A 205 3.87 3.46 -6.00
C HIS A 205 3.46 4.33 -4.81
N MET A 206 3.74 5.64 -4.81
CA MET A 206 3.41 6.53 -3.70
C MET A 206 2.68 7.80 -4.16
N VAL A 207 1.59 8.11 -3.47
CA VAL A 207 0.80 9.33 -3.66
C VAL A 207 0.74 10.12 -2.35
N ASP A 208 1.03 11.41 -2.41
CA ASP A 208 0.89 12.30 -1.27
C ASP A 208 -0.57 12.72 -1.07
N PHE A 209 -1.03 12.63 0.18
CA PHE A 209 -2.30 13.17 0.65
C PHE A 209 -2.05 14.21 1.73
N ASN A 210 -2.43 15.46 1.47
CA ASN A 210 -2.20 16.57 2.40
C ASN A 210 -3.18 16.56 3.58
N SER A 211 -2.93 15.66 4.54
CA SER A 211 -3.80 15.46 5.69
C SER A 211 -3.06 14.90 6.91
N THR A 212 -3.71 14.97 8.06
CA THR A 212 -3.28 14.36 9.33
C THR A 212 -3.66 12.89 9.38
N HIS A 213 -3.14 12.15 10.36
CA HIS A 213 -3.28 10.70 10.44
C HIS A 213 -4.75 10.25 10.38
N CYS A 214 -5.59 10.77 11.28
CA CYS A 214 -6.98 10.33 11.53
C CYS A 214 -8.03 10.83 10.52
N THR A 215 -7.64 11.43 9.41
CA THR A 215 -8.59 11.93 8.40
C THR A 215 -8.94 10.82 7.41
N PRO A 216 -10.21 10.47 7.14
CA PRO A 216 -10.53 9.44 6.15
C PRO A 216 -9.98 9.77 4.76
N LEU A 217 -9.51 8.76 4.02
CA LEU A 217 -9.10 8.93 2.63
C LEU A 217 -10.36 9.24 1.79
N PRO A 218 -10.41 10.36 1.04
CA PRO A 218 -11.54 10.68 0.17
C PRO A 218 -11.77 9.60 -0.89
N SER A 219 -13.03 9.28 -1.17
CA SER A 219 -13.41 8.28 -2.17
C SER A 219 -12.80 8.56 -3.55
N GLY A 220 -12.72 9.83 -3.95
CA GLY A 220 -12.13 10.24 -5.22
C GLY A 220 -10.62 10.06 -5.33
N LEU A 221 -9.91 9.76 -4.22
CA LEU A 221 -8.50 9.41 -4.26
C LEU A 221 -8.28 7.91 -4.46
N PHE A 222 -9.26 7.05 -4.20
CA PHE A 222 -9.10 5.61 -4.37
C PHE A 222 -8.89 5.27 -5.85
N GLN A 223 -7.78 4.60 -6.11
CA GLN A 223 -7.43 4.08 -7.44
C GLN A 223 -6.84 2.68 -7.31
N ALA A 224 -6.95 1.90 -8.37
CA ALA A 224 -6.28 0.61 -8.44
C ALA A 224 -4.76 0.82 -8.37
N PRO A 225 -4.01 -0.03 -7.65
CA PRO A 225 -2.56 0.02 -7.69
C PRO A 225 -2.02 -0.19 -9.11
N TRP A 226 -0.91 0.48 -9.42
CA TRP A 226 -0.26 0.32 -10.71
C TRP A 226 0.36 -1.08 -10.84
N ASP A 227 -0.02 -1.78 -11.90
CA ASP A 227 0.51 -3.09 -12.27
C ASP A 227 1.57 -2.93 -13.38
N LEU A 228 2.84 -3.05 -12.99
CA LEU A 228 3.96 -3.00 -13.92
C LEU A 228 3.89 -4.10 -14.99
N ILE A 229 3.48 -5.31 -14.61
CA ILE A 229 3.47 -6.45 -15.52
C ILE A 229 2.39 -6.25 -16.58
N GLN A 230 1.21 -5.82 -16.17
CA GLN A 230 0.13 -5.46 -17.09
C GLN A 230 0.50 -4.25 -17.97
N ALA A 231 1.14 -3.23 -17.39
CA ALA A 231 1.55 -2.04 -18.15
C ALA A 231 2.67 -2.33 -19.17
N ALA A 232 3.52 -3.33 -18.91
CA ALA A 232 4.57 -3.77 -19.82
C ALA A 232 4.05 -4.66 -20.97
N ASP A 233 2.88 -5.28 -20.83
CA ASP A 233 2.21 -6.07 -21.86
C ASP A 233 0.72 -5.69 -22.01
N PRO A 234 0.42 -4.51 -22.57
CA PRO A 234 -0.96 -4.03 -22.72
C PRO A 234 -1.82 -4.88 -23.67
N ASN A 235 -1.21 -5.77 -24.46
CA ASN A 235 -1.92 -6.71 -25.35
C ASN A 235 -2.04 -8.12 -24.74
N GLY A 236 -1.48 -8.34 -23.55
CA GLY A 236 -1.63 -9.56 -22.77
C GLY A 236 -3.07 -9.75 -22.28
N ARG A 237 -3.46 -11.00 -22.01
CA ARG A 237 -4.82 -11.39 -21.57
C ARG A 237 -5.19 -10.75 -20.22
N GLY A 238 -5.67 -9.51 -20.25
CA GLY A 238 -6.12 -8.77 -19.05
C GLY A 238 -6.75 -7.41 -19.35
N ALA A 239 -6.93 -7.03 -20.62
CA ALA A 239 -7.52 -5.75 -21.01
C ALA A 239 -9.04 -5.63 -20.75
N ASP A 240 -9.71 -6.73 -20.38
CA ASP A 240 -11.15 -6.76 -20.15
C ASP A 240 -11.46 -6.55 -18.65
N GLY A 241 -11.55 -5.29 -18.21
CA GLY A 241 -11.98 -5.04 -16.83
C GLY A 241 -11.89 -3.61 -16.30
N PHE A 242 -11.91 -2.59 -17.18
CA PHE A 242 -12.02 -1.20 -16.73
C PHE A 242 -13.48 -0.84 -16.42
N CYS A 243 -14.07 -1.45 -15.38
CA CYS A 243 -15.25 -0.86 -14.77
C CYS A 243 -14.81 0.33 -13.93
N ARG A 244 -14.99 1.55 -14.47
CA ARG A 244 -15.20 2.73 -13.62
C ARG A 244 -16.30 2.36 -12.64
N VAL A 245 -16.01 2.40 -11.34
CA VAL A 245 -17.06 2.34 -10.32
C VAL A 245 -17.92 3.58 -10.56
N SER A 246 -19.05 3.41 -11.27
CA SER A 246 -20.03 4.47 -11.40
C SER A 246 -20.55 4.79 -10.00
N ALA A 247 -20.73 6.07 -9.71
CA ALA A 247 -21.27 6.56 -8.43
C ALA A 247 -22.70 6.05 -8.13
N ASP A 248 -23.29 5.27 -9.05
CA ASP A 248 -24.67 4.78 -8.98
C ASP A 248 -24.86 3.54 -8.10
N MET A 249 -23.79 2.94 -7.54
CA MET A 249 -23.90 1.80 -6.61
C MET A 249 -24.05 2.21 -5.13
N CYS A 250 -24.17 3.50 -4.85
CA CYS A 250 -24.61 4.01 -3.54
C CYS A 250 -26.11 4.39 -3.59
N GLY A 251 -26.97 3.40 -3.88
CA GLY A 251 -28.40 3.55 -3.65
C GLY A 251 -28.73 3.48 -2.14
N PRO A 252 -29.71 4.24 -1.63
CA PRO A 252 -30.17 4.07 -0.26
C PRO A 252 -30.73 2.64 -0.08
N PRO A 253 -30.70 2.08 1.14
CA PRO A 253 -31.28 0.76 1.39
C PRO A 253 -32.76 0.78 0.99
N PRO A 254 -33.29 -0.32 0.40
CA PRO A 254 -34.68 -0.38 0.02
C PRO A 254 -35.55 -0.19 1.26
N THR A 255 -36.35 0.88 1.27
CA THR A 255 -37.42 1.11 2.23
C THR A 255 -38.56 0.13 1.92
N GLY A 256 -38.41 -1.11 2.37
CA GLY A 256 -39.45 -2.11 2.38
C GLY A 256 -40.13 -2.13 3.74
N ASP A 257 -41.30 -1.51 3.81
CA ASP A 257 -42.23 -1.62 4.92
C ASP A 257 -42.63 -3.11 5.07
N CYS A 258 -42.17 -3.78 6.12
CA CYS A 258 -42.65 -5.12 6.47
C CYS A 258 -42.93 -5.19 7.97
N ALA A 259 -44.21 -5.24 8.28
CA ALA A 259 -44.78 -5.26 9.61
C ALA A 259 -44.24 -6.40 10.48
N LEU A 260 -43.64 -6.05 11.61
CA LEU A 260 -43.49 -6.94 12.78
C LEU A 260 -43.82 -6.13 14.04
N LYS A 261 -45.11 -5.82 14.19
CA LYS A 261 -45.68 -5.42 15.48
C LYS A 261 -46.16 -6.68 16.22
N LYS A 262 -45.63 -6.86 17.43
CA LYS A 262 -46.21 -7.57 18.59
C LYS A 262 -46.35 -9.10 18.51
N ALA A 263 -45.45 -9.79 19.20
CA ALA A 263 -45.76 -11.05 19.88
C ALA A 263 -44.91 -11.20 21.16
N CYS A 264 -45.26 -10.42 22.19
CA CYS A 264 -44.89 -10.67 23.58
C CYS A 264 -45.92 -9.96 24.48
N ALA A 265 -47.05 -10.62 24.74
CA ALA A 265 -47.90 -10.46 25.92
C ALA A 265 -49.19 -11.27 25.73
N GLY A 266 -49.53 -12.12 26.70
CA GLY A 266 -50.89 -12.59 26.92
C GLY A 266 -51.18 -14.04 26.55
N ALA A 267 -50.60 -14.98 27.29
CA ALA A 267 -51.23 -16.29 27.49
C ALA A 267 -52.11 -16.19 28.75
N THR A 268 -53.42 -16.10 28.57
CA THR A 268 -54.41 -16.22 29.65
C THR A 268 -55.31 -17.43 29.35
N THR A 269 -55.17 -18.45 30.19
CA THR A 269 -56.23 -19.30 30.79
C THR A 269 -57.46 -19.71 29.96
N ALA A 270 -57.65 -21.03 29.80
CA ALA A 270 -58.88 -21.79 30.07
C ALA A 270 -58.57 -23.30 29.93
N GLU A 271 -58.37 -24.02 31.04
CA GLU A 271 -59.34 -24.97 31.64
C GLU A 271 -59.80 -26.14 30.74
N ARG A 272 -59.41 -27.37 31.11
CA ARG A 272 -60.33 -28.49 31.39
C ARG A 272 -59.58 -29.68 32.01
N THR A 273 -60.16 -30.15 33.12
CA THR A 273 -59.95 -31.40 33.90
C THR A 273 -58.64 -31.61 34.62
#